data_AF-A0A3S4TR67-F1
#
_entry.id   AF-A0A3S4TR67-F1
#
_cell.length_a   1.000
_cell.length_b   1.000
_cell.length_c   1.000
_cell.angle_alpha   90.00
_cell.angle_beta   90.00
_cell.angle_gamma   90.00
#
_symmetry.space_group_name_H-M   'P 1'
#
loop_
_entity.id
_entity.type
_entity.pdbx_description
1 polymer ?
#
loop_
_entity_poly.entity_id
_entity_poly.type
_entity_poly.pdbx_seq_one_letter_code
_entity_poly.pdbx_strand_id
1 'polypeptide(L)'
;MSVTRTDGDGDTATDSGNDIGLLVKFDDDGPTITAVTSGTASVRHDETAGVQSDTDVDGTAFAFGSTTIASLFTNVPSPGDDPDVAGTGAIGFARSTASLLTVTGSAGADGPAAQELSYALSVNNGTDSGVETTAGTKIFLYNGTGSAAGLILGRVGTENTGGDTADPAGTVAFALATNATTGEVFLAQYLSLKHPTGGASYDETITLASGAVQMSVTRTDGDGDTATDSGNDIGLLVKFDDDGPT
;
A
#
# COMPACT_ATOMS: atom_id res chain seq x y z
N MET A 1 50.73 5.61 -15.41
CA MET A 1 51.92 5.21 -14.62
C MET A 1 53.17 5.38 -15.48
N SER A 2 54.34 5.70 -14.91
CA SER A 2 55.60 5.80 -15.68
C SER A 2 56.71 5.01 -15.00
N VAL A 3 57.51 4.31 -15.78
CA VAL A 3 58.69 3.60 -15.30
C VAL A 3 59.91 4.21 -15.96
N THR A 4 60.85 4.68 -15.15
CA THR A 4 62.15 5.18 -15.61
C THR A 4 63.23 4.21 -15.16
N ARG A 5 64.09 3.81 -16.09
CA ARG A 5 65.35 3.13 -15.76
C ARG A 5 66.52 4.02 -16.16
N THR A 6 67.53 4.03 -15.31
CA THR A 6 68.79 4.74 -15.50
C THR A 6 69.90 3.70 -15.51
N ASP A 7 70.79 3.73 -16.50
CA ASP A 7 71.96 2.85 -16.54
C ASP A 7 73.20 3.50 -15.90
N GLY A 8 74.33 2.79 -15.99
CA GLY A 8 75.52 3.06 -15.17
C GLY A 8 76.30 4.33 -15.53
N ASP A 9 76.10 4.88 -16.72
CA ASP A 9 76.68 6.16 -17.15
C ASP A 9 75.68 7.33 -17.11
N GLY A 10 74.44 7.06 -16.68
CA GLY A 10 73.47 8.08 -16.31
C GLY A 10 72.41 8.38 -17.39
N ASP A 11 72.38 7.61 -18.48
CA ASP A 11 71.33 7.73 -19.48
C ASP A 11 70.01 7.18 -18.93
N THR A 12 68.90 7.82 -19.30
CA THR A 12 67.57 7.42 -18.82
C THR A 12 66.64 7.06 -19.98
N ALA A 13 65.90 5.97 -19.79
CA ALA A 13 64.76 5.63 -20.62
C ALA A 13 63.50 5.65 -19.75
N THR A 14 62.56 6.52 -20.12
CA THR A 14 61.26 6.63 -19.46
C THR A 14 60.17 6.13 -20.39
N ASP A 15 59.45 5.11 -19.95
CA ASP A 15 58.17 4.76 -20.54
C ASP A 15 57.07 5.51 -19.78
N SER A 16 56.38 6.39 -20.50
CA SER A 16 55.31 7.23 -19.97
C SER A 16 54.12 7.16 -20.91
N GLY A 17 52.92 6.99 -20.36
CA GLY A 17 51.70 6.76 -21.14
C GLY A 17 51.07 5.38 -20.94
N ASN A 18 51.54 4.58 -19.97
CA ASN A 18 50.82 3.38 -19.54
C ASN A 18 49.50 3.79 -18.86
N ASP A 19 48.46 3.91 -19.68
CA ASP A 19 47.08 4.14 -19.29
C ASP A 19 46.44 2.81 -18.89
N ILE A 20 46.10 2.70 -17.61
CA ILE A 20 45.39 1.55 -17.04
C ILE A 20 43.90 1.82 -16.90
N GLY A 21 43.39 2.96 -17.40
CA GLY A 21 42.00 3.38 -17.23
C GLY A 21 40.99 2.37 -17.76
N LEU A 22 41.32 1.62 -18.82
CA LEU A 22 40.48 0.52 -19.34
C LEU A 22 40.63 -0.81 -18.57
N LEU A 23 41.63 -0.91 -17.69
CA LEU A 23 41.89 -2.07 -16.84
C LEU A 23 41.30 -1.92 -15.44
N VAL A 24 41.03 -0.68 -15.01
CA VAL A 24 40.33 -0.36 -13.76
C VAL A 24 38.84 -0.32 -14.05
N LYS A 25 38.08 -1.22 -13.43
CA LYS A 25 36.61 -1.18 -13.39
C LYS A 25 36.16 -0.87 -11.98
N PHE A 26 35.18 0.00 -11.88
CA PHE A 26 34.39 0.18 -10.68
C PHE A 26 33.05 -0.47 -10.99
N ASP A 27 32.81 -1.63 -10.40
CA ASP A 27 31.48 -2.24 -10.43
C ASP A 27 30.67 -1.51 -9.35
N ASP A 28 29.48 -1.06 -9.71
CA ASP A 28 28.55 -0.44 -8.77
C ASP A 28 27.63 -1.50 -8.17
N ASP A 29 27.55 -1.50 -6.84
CA ASP A 29 26.68 -2.40 -6.08
C ASP A 29 25.34 -1.70 -5.88
N GLY A 30 24.38 -1.97 -6.78
CA GLY A 30 23.04 -1.40 -6.73
C GLY A 30 22.21 -1.82 -5.51
N PRO A 31 20.99 -1.26 -5.38
CA PRO A 31 20.19 -1.43 -4.17
C PRO A 31 19.61 -2.84 -4.10
N THR A 32 19.33 -3.28 -2.87
CA THR A 32 18.64 -4.54 -2.58
C THR A 32 17.45 -4.28 -1.69
N ILE A 33 16.39 -5.07 -1.85
CA ILE A 33 15.20 -4.97 -1.02
C ILE A 33 14.57 -6.33 -0.80
N THR A 34 14.06 -6.55 0.41
CA THR A 34 13.17 -7.66 0.73
C THR A 34 12.11 -7.15 1.68
N ALA A 35 10.86 -7.43 1.39
CA ALA A 35 9.72 -7.08 2.22
C ALA A 35 8.98 -8.34 2.68
N VAL A 36 8.38 -8.23 3.86
CA VAL A 36 7.42 -9.20 4.38
C VAL A 36 6.28 -8.45 5.04
N THR A 37 5.11 -9.06 5.06
CA THR A 37 3.93 -8.52 5.75
C THR A 37 4.21 -8.34 7.24
N SER A 38 3.77 -7.21 7.81
CA SER A 38 3.92 -6.93 9.23
C SER A 38 3.15 -7.93 10.07
N GLY A 39 3.80 -8.47 11.11
CA GLY A 39 3.15 -9.36 12.08
C GLY A 39 2.37 -8.61 13.18
N THR A 40 2.47 -7.29 13.22
CA THR A 40 1.92 -6.46 14.31
C THR A 40 1.05 -5.30 13.83
N ALA A 41 1.23 -4.82 12.61
CA ALA A 41 0.46 -3.71 12.07
C ALA A 41 -0.76 -4.22 11.30
N SER A 42 -1.89 -3.54 11.47
CA SER A 42 -3.11 -3.71 10.67
C SER A 42 -3.79 -2.36 10.50
N VAL A 43 -4.71 -2.27 9.55
CA VAL A 43 -5.73 -1.22 9.49
C VAL A 43 -7.05 -1.85 9.90
N ARG A 44 -7.65 -1.34 10.99
CA ARG A 44 -8.89 -1.87 11.55
C ARG A 44 -9.88 -0.73 11.66
N HIS A 45 -11.03 -0.89 11.01
CA HIS A 45 -12.14 0.02 11.11
C HIS A 45 -13.20 -0.60 12.01
N ASP A 46 -13.66 0.16 13.00
CA ASP A 46 -14.76 -0.19 13.88
C ASP A 46 -16.00 0.58 13.38
N GLU A 47 -17.04 -0.14 12.94
CA GLU A 47 -18.25 0.47 12.40
C GLU A 47 -19.06 1.20 13.51
N THR A 48 -18.71 1.03 14.79
CA THR A 48 -19.44 1.62 15.93
C THR A 48 -19.43 3.14 15.89
N ALA A 49 -20.63 3.73 15.73
CA ALA A 49 -20.80 5.17 15.64
C ALA A 49 -20.17 5.95 16.81
N GLY A 50 -19.27 6.89 16.47
CA GLY A 50 -18.67 7.82 17.44
C GLY A 50 -17.56 7.23 18.31
N VAL A 51 -17.07 6.02 18.01
CA VAL A 51 -15.98 5.38 18.74
C VAL A 51 -14.72 5.36 17.88
N GLN A 52 -13.84 6.35 18.07
CA GLN A 52 -12.52 6.36 17.42
C GLN A 52 -11.46 5.86 18.40
N SER A 53 -10.96 4.65 18.19
CA SER A 53 -9.89 4.07 19.01
C SER A 53 -8.87 3.30 18.18
N ASP A 54 -7.61 3.33 18.62
CA ASP A 54 -6.46 2.69 17.96
C ASP A 54 -6.29 3.13 16.49
N THR A 55 -6.75 2.31 15.55
CA THR A 55 -6.61 2.51 14.10
C THR A 55 -7.87 3.10 13.48
N ASP A 56 -9.00 3.09 14.20
CA ASP A 56 -10.22 3.80 13.83
C ASP A 56 -10.10 5.29 14.15
N VAL A 57 -10.40 6.15 13.17
CA VAL A 57 -10.05 7.57 13.23
C VAL A 57 -11.08 8.45 12.54
N ASP A 58 -11.22 9.68 13.04
CA ASP A 58 -12.05 10.69 12.39
C ASP A 58 -11.45 11.10 11.03
N GLY A 59 -12.31 11.29 10.02
CA GLY A 59 -11.88 11.73 8.69
C GLY A 59 -11.17 13.08 8.65
N THR A 60 -11.34 13.92 9.68
CA THR A 60 -10.62 15.20 9.87
C THR A 60 -9.21 15.03 10.43
N ALA A 61 -8.86 13.84 10.94
CA ALA A 61 -7.52 13.57 11.42
C ALA A 61 -6.50 13.67 10.27
N PHE A 62 -5.31 14.20 10.55
CA PHE A 62 -4.27 14.36 9.53
C PHE A 62 -3.69 13.00 9.12
N ALA A 63 -3.66 12.72 7.82
CA ALA A 63 -2.93 11.60 7.24
C ALA A 63 -1.44 11.92 7.16
N PHE A 64 -1.09 13.07 6.58
CA PHE A 64 0.29 13.58 6.50
C PHE A 64 0.29 15.06 6.14
N GLY A 65 1.20 15.83 6.75
CA GLY A 65 1.22 17.28 6.58
C GLY A 65 -0.13 17.90 6.96
N SER A 66 -0.75 18.63 6.03
CA SER A 66 -2.09 19.22 6.18
C SER A 66 -3.21 18.39 5.53
N THR A 67 -2.88 17.24 4.93
CA THR A 67 -3.85 16.35 4.26
C THR A 67 -4.62 15.58 5.32
N THR A 68 -5.95 15.66 5.31
CA THR A 68 -6.80 14.86 6.20
C THR A 68 -7.07 13.48 5.59
N ILE A 69 -7.45 12.50 6.39
CA ILE A 69 -7.77 11.16 5.88
C ILE A 69 -8.92 11.23 4.86
N ALA A 70 -10.00 11.94 5.17
CA ALA A 70 -11.12 12.08 4.24
C ALA A 70 -10.69 12.68 2.89
N SER A 71 -9.70 13.59 2.88
CA SER A 71 -9.22 14.21 1.65
C SER A 71 -8.52 13.22 0.69
N LEU A 72 -7.98 12.11 1.20
CA LEU A 72 -7.40 11.03 0.39
C LEU A 72 -8.43 10.35 -0.51
N PHE A 73 -9.70 10.36 -0.11
CA PHE A 73 -10.78 9.62 -0.75
C PHE A 73 -11.77 10.50 -1.54
N THR A 74 -11.46 11.78 -1.72
CA THR A 74 -12.32 12.74 -2.45
C THR A 74 -12.58 12.36 -3.91
N ASN A 75 -11.69 11.58 -4.52
CA ASN A 75 -11.81 11.13 -5.90
C ASN A 75 -12.40 9.71 -6.05
N VAL A 76 -12.97 9.13 -4.99
CA VAL A 76 -13.66 7.83 -5.10
C VAL A 76 -14.85 7.97 -6.05
N PRO A 77 -14.91 7.18 -7.14
CA PRO A 77 -16.00 7.26 -8.12
C PRO A 77 -17.21 6.46 -7.66
N SER A 78 -18.40 7.06 -7.72
CA SER A 78 -19.66 6.44 -7.28
C SER A 78 -19.56 5.85 -5.86
N PRO A 79 -19.19 6.66 -4.84
CA PRO A 79 -19.18 6.19 -3.47
C PRO A 79 -20.59 5.75 -3.07
N GLY A 80 -20.67 4.69 -2.27
CA GLY A 80 -21.90 4.28 -1.61
C GLY A 80 -22.41 5.36 -0.67
N ASP A 81 -23.72 5.29 -0.44
CA ASP A 81 -24.41 6.09 0.55
C ASP A 81 -25.30 5.14 1.34
N ASP A 82 -24.91 4.88 2.59
CA ASP A 82 -25.58 3.89 3.42
C ASP A 82 -26.92 4.45 3.93
N PRO A 83 -28.07 3.80 3.61
CA PRO A 83 -29.38 4.31 4.01
C PRO A 83 -29.65 4.20 5.51
N ASP A 84 -28.90 3.36 6.23
CA ASP A 84 -29.10 3.08 7.65
C ASP A 84 -28.20 3.95 8.54
N VAL A 85 -27.22 4.67 7.95
CA VAL A 85 -26.34 5.62 8.65
C VAL A 85 -26.74 7.07 8.34
N ALA A 86 -26.82 7.90 9.39
CA ALA A 86 -27.17 9.31 9.21
C ALA A 86 -26.03 10.10 8.55
N GLY A 87 -26.32 10.76 7.44
CA GLY A 87 -25.36 11.60 6.72
C GLY A 87 -25.34 11.25 5.25
N THR A 88 -24.27 11.66 4.56
CA THR A 88 -23.98 11.16 3.21
C THR A 88 -22.49 10.92 3.05
N GLY A 89 -22.11 9.88 2.31
CA GLY A 89 -20.72 9.58 1.99
C GLY A 89 -20.10 8.54 2.91
N ALA A 90 -18.81 8.67 3.22
CA ALA A 90 -18.11 7.67 4.04
C ALA A 90 -18.70 7.62 5.46
N ILE A 91 -19.03 6.41 5.91
CA ILE A 91 -19.59 6.14 7.23
C ILE A 91 -18.49 6.03 8.30
N GLY A 92 -17.24 5.79 7.87
CA GLY A 92 -16.10 5.81 8.77
C GLY A 92 -14.74 5.65 8.06
N PHE A 93 -13.67 5.82 8.85
CA PHE A 93 -12.31 5.84 8.37
C PHE A 93 -11.36 5.12 9.33
N ALA A 94 -10.34 4.49 8.77
CA ALA A 94 -9.26 3.89 9.53
C ALA A 94 -7.88 4.20 8.93
N ARG A 95 -6.84 4.07 9.75
CA ARG A 95 -5.43 4.13 9.36
C ARG A 95 -4.66 3.01 10.02
N SER A 96 -3.61 2.48 9.39
CA SER A 96 -2.59 1.75 10.13
C SER A 96 -1.70 2.73 10.91
N THR A 97 -1.15 2.29 12.05
CA THR A 97 -0.21 3.09 12.87
C THR A 97 1.25 2.98 12.41
N ALA A 98 1.52 2.11 11.44
CA ALA A 98 2.81 1.88 10.82
C ALA A 98 2.63 1.26 9.43
N SER A 99 3.74 1.07 8.71
CA SER A 99 3.75 0.29 7.47
C SER A 99 3.19 -1.12 7.69
N LEU A 100 2.41 -1.60 6.72
CA LEU A 100 2.00 -3.01 6.70
C LEU A 100 3.10 -3.94 6.18
N LEU A 101 4.26 -3.40 5.80
CA LEU A 101 5.44 -4.16 5.43
C LEU A 101 6.60 -3.92 6.40
N THR A 102 7.35 -4.97 6.69
CA THR A 102 8.69 -4.87 7.27
C THR A 102 9.70 -4.98 6.14
N VAL A 103 10.48 -3.92 5.93
CA VAL A 103 11.40 -3.78 4.80
C VAL A 103 12.84 -3.93 5.26
N THR A 104 13.62 -4.73 4.53
CA THR A 104 15.06 -4.94 4.71
C THR A 104 15.80 -4.76 3.39
N GLY A 105 17.13 -4.73 3.44
CA GLY A 105 18.00 -4.48 2.28
C GLY A 105 18.90 -3.27 2.47
N SER A 106 19.64 -2.91 1.42
CA SER A 106 20.62 -1.81 1.42
C SER A 106 20.47 -0.93 0.19
N ALA A 107 20.76 0.37 0.31
CA ALA A 107 20.83 1.32 -0.80
C ALA A 107 22.19 1.30 -1.51
N GLY A 108 22.90 0.17 -1.50
CA GLY A 108 24.17 0.04 -2.21
C GLY A 108 25.31 0.92 -1.68
N ALA A 109 26.31 1.12 -2.54
CA ALA A 109 27.49 1.93 -2.25
C ALA A 109 27.20 3.44 -2.25
N ASP A 110 26.20 3.87 -3.02
CA ASP A 110 25.83 5.28 -3.20
C ASP A 110 24.96 5.84 -2.07
N GLY A 111 24.52 4.97 -1.17
CA GLY A 111 23.68 5.35 -0.04
C GLY A 111 22.24 5.68 -0.47
N PRO A 112 21.36 6.03 0.48
CA PRO A 112 19.95 6.20 0.18
C PRO A 112 19.66 7.46 -0.64
N ALA A 113 18.68 7.38 -1.54
CA ALA A 113 18.07 8.57 -2.14
C ALA A 113 17.48 9.49 -1.06
N ALA A 114 17.20 10.74 -1.42
CA ALA A 114 16.43 11.66 -0.56
C ALA A 114 15.07 11.07 -0.16
N GLN A 115 14.45 10.29 -1.06
CA GLN A 115 13.26 9.48 -0.82
C GLN A 115 13.61 8.02 -1.10
N GLU A 116 14.14 7.31 -0.10
CA GLU A 116 14.64 5.94 -0.26
C GLU A 116 13.52 4.95 -0.61
N LEU A 117 12.37 5.01 0.06
CA LEU A 117 11.31 4.02 -0.11
C LEU A 117 10.04 4.63 -0.73
N SER A 118 9.45 3.89 -1.67
CA SER A 118 8.14 4.20 -2.25
C SER A 118 7.22 2.99 -2.16
N TYR A 119 6.01 3.17 -1.65
CA TYR A 119 4.99 2.14 -1.46
C TYR A 119 3.81 2.31 -2.41
N ALA A 120 3.22 1.20 -2.85
CA ALA A 120 2.00 1.20 -3.64
C ALA A 120 1.10 -0.01 -3.32
N LEU A 121 -0.20 0.17 -3.45
CA LEU A 121 -1.19 -0.91 -3.39
C LEU A 121 -1.56 -1.35 -4.80
N SER A 122 -1.89 -2.62 -4.95
CA SER A 122 -2.40 -3.19 -6.20
C SER A 122 -3.32 -4.37 -5.94
N VAL A 123 -4.25 -4.61 -6.86
CA VAL A 123 -5.12 -5.78 -6.87
C VAL A 123 -5.19 -6.38 -8.27
N ASN A 124 -5.67 -7.62 -8.38
CA ASN A 124 -6.19 -8.11 -9.66
C ASN A 124 -7.64 -7.63 -9.80
N ASN A 125 -7.95 -6.87 -10.85
CA ASN A 125 -9.29 -6.31 -11.03
C ASN A 125 -10.34 -7.41 -11.13
N GLY A 126 -11.43 -7.28 -10.38
CA GLY A 126 -12.52 -8.25 -10.32
C GLY A 126 -12.26 -9.42 -9.37
N THR A 127 -11.20 -9.39 -8.56
CA THR A 127 -11.00 -10.35 -7.47
C THR A 127 -12.08 -10.16 -6.40
N ASP A 128 -12.66 -11.28 -5.93
CA ASP A 128 -13.57 -11.29 -4.78
C ASP A 128 -12.81 -10.81 -3.54
N SER A 129 -13.34 -9.79 -2.87
CA SER A 129 -12.73 -9.19 -1.69
C SER A 129 -12.83 -10.09 -0.46
N GLY A 130 -13.73 -11.08 -0.47
CA GLY A 130 -14.04 -11.93 0.69
C GLY A 130 -15.07 -11.33 1.66
N VAL A 131 -15.51 -10.09 1.43
CA VAL A 131 -16.57 -9.43 2.21
C VAL A 131 -17.81 -9.16 1.36
N GLU A 132 -18.95 -9.01 2.02
CA GLU A 132 -20.26 -8.76 1.43
C GLU A 132 -20.86 -7.49 2.07
N THR A 133 -21.71 -6.77 1.33
CA THR A 133 -22.60 -5.78 1.94
C THR A 133 -23.52 -6.46 2.95
N THR A 134 -24.10 -5.71 3.89
CA THR A 134 -25.09 -6.25 4.85
C THR A 134 -26.24 -7.00 4.17
N ALA A 135 -26.65 -6.58 2.96
CA ALA A 135 -27.67 -7.24 2.15
C ALA A 135 -27.24 -8.63 1.59
N GLY A 136 -25.95 -8.94 1.65
CA GLY A 136 -25.37 -10.21 1.20
C GLY A 136 -24.77 -10.17 -0.21
N THR A 137 -24.62 -8.98 -0.81
CA THR A 137 -24.00 -8.86 -2.13
C THR A 137 -22.48 -8.80 -2.00
N LYS A 138 -21.76 -9.63 -2.75
CA LYS A 138 -20.28 -9.66 -2.75
C LYS A 138 -19.66 -8.36 -3.24
N ILE A 139 -18.51 -8.05 -2.67
CA ILE A 139 -17.70 -6.90 -3.08
C ILE A 139 -16.44 -7.40 -3.81
N PHE A 140 -16.11 -6.75 -4.93
CA PHE A 140 -14.97 -7.09 -5.78
C PHE A 140 -13.97 -5.93 -5.86
N LEU A 141 -12.69 -6.24 -5.93
CA LEU A 141 -11.61 -5.26 -5.86
C LEU A 141 -11.19 -4.76 -7.23
N TYR A 142 -10.91 -3.47 -7.33
CA TYR A 142 -10.41 -2.81 -8.53
C TYR A 142 -9.34 -1.78 -8.21
N ASN A 143 -8.30 -1.70 -9.05
CA ASN A 143 -7.39 -0.56 -9.04
C ASN A 143 -8.14 0.66 -9.57
N GLY A 144 -8.09 1.76 -8.82
CA GLY A 144 -8.58 3.05 -9.26
C GLY A 144 -7.82 3.57 -10.47
N THR A 145 -8.51 4.34 -11.31
CA THR A 145 -7.95 4.90 -12.55
C THR A 145 -8.28 6.39 -12.66
N GLY A 146 -7.56 7.12 -13.52
CA GLY A 146 -7.77 8.55 -13.70
C GLY A 146 -7.55 9.32 -12.39
N SER A 147 -8.55 10.07 -11.94
CA SER A 147 -8.47 10.85 -10.68
C SER A 147 -8.42 9.98 -9.43
N ALA A 148 -8.80 8.70 -9.53
CA ALA A 148 -8.74 7.71 -8.45
C ALA A 148 -7.48 6.83 -8.53
N ALA A 149 -6.52 7.15 -9.40
CA ALA A 149 -5.28 6.36 -9.52
C ALA A 149 -4.55 6.27 -8.17
N GLY A 150 -4.10 5.06 -7.81
CA GLY A 150 -3.46 4.77 -6.53
C GLY A 150 -4.42 4.33 -5.41
N LEU A 151 -5.74 4.47 -5.62
CA LEU A 151 -6.75 3.88 -4.72
C LEU A 151 -7.03 2.42 -5.09
N ILE A 152 -7.37 1.60 -4.10
CA ILE A 152 -8.06 0.31 -4.30
C ILE A 152 -9.53 0.53 -3.97
N LEU A 153 -10.42 0.08 -4.84
CA LEU A 153 -11.86 0.24 -4.72
C LEU A 153 -12.52 -1.12 -4.50
N GLY A 154 -13.23 -1.30 -3.39
CA GLY A 154 -14.16 -2.41 -3.18
C GLY A 154 -15.52 -2.05 -3.76
N ARG A 155 -15.88 -2.62 -4.91
CA ARG A 155 -17.13 -2.36 -5.62
C ARG A 155 -18.15 -3.47 -5.41
N VAL A 156 -19.39 -3.10 -5.10
CA VAL A 156 -20.51 -4.04 -5.03
C VAL A 156 -20.69 -4.74 -6.38
N GLY A 157 -20.78 -6.06 -6.37
CA GLY A 157 -20.99 -6.88 -7.56
C GLY A 157 -22.44 -6.83 -8.08
N THR A 158 -22.68 -7.55 -9.17
CA THR A 158 -24.03 -7.80 -9.67
C THR A 158 -24.58 -9.09 -9.03
N GLU A 159 -25.72 -8.99 -8.36
CA GLU A 159 -26.42 -10.16 -7.83
C GLU A 159 -26.92 -11.08 -8.94
N ASN A 160 -26.62 -12.37 -8.84
CA ASN A 160 -27.10 -13.38 -9.78
C ASN A 160 -27.48 -14.67 -9.04
N THR A 161 -28.44 -15.42 -9.58
CA THR A 161 -28.88 -16.71 -9.01
C THR A 161 -27.76 -17.76 -8.92
N GLY A 162 -26.68 -17.61 -9.69
CA GLY A 162 -25.50 -18.48 -9.67
C GLY A 162 -24.35 -18.00 -8.78
N GLY A 163 -24.58 -16.94 -7.98
CA GLY A 163 -23.55 -16.23 -7.23
C GLY A 163 -23.16 -14.92 -7.90
N ASP A 164 -22.80 -13.93 -7.09
CA ASP A 164 -22.55 -12.58 -7.56
C ASP A 164 -21.31 -12.51 -8.45
N THR A 165 -21.34 -11.59 -9.41
CA THR A 165 -20.27 -11.39 -10.37
C THR A 165 -19.66 -10.00 -10.23
N ALA A 166 -18.39 -9.88 -10.55
CA ALA A 166 -17.68 -8.61 -10.47
C ALA A 166 -18.30 -7.54 -11.38
N ASP A 167 -18.50 -6.33 -10.85
CA ASP A 167 -19.01 -5.18 -11.59
C ASP A 167 -18.02 -3.99 -11.49
N PRO A 168 -17.31 -3.62 -12.57
CA PRO A 168 -16.36 -2.51 -12.54
C PRO A 168 -17.03 -1.13 -12.42
N ALA A 169 -18.34 -1.03 -12.65
CA ALA A 169 -19.14 0.17 -12.48
C ALA A 169 -19.97 0.16 -11.18
N GLY A 170 -19.90 -0.93 -10.41
CA GLY A 170 -20.60 -1.08 -9.14
C GLY A 170 -20.24 0.02 -8.15
N THR A 171 -21.21 0.38 -7.31
CA THR A 171 -21.03 1.35 -6.22
C THR A 171 -19.85 0.94 -5.33
N VAL A 172 -19.06 1.91 -4.87
CA VAL A 172 -17.90 1.65 -4.01
C VAL A 172 -18.38 1.51 -2.55
N ALA A 173 -18.20 0.34 -1.96
CA ALA A 173 -18.52 0.03 -0.57
C ALA A 173 -17.39 0.43 0.39
N PHE A 174 -16.13 0.33 -0.06
CA PHE A 174 -14.96 0.82 0.67
C PHE A 174 -13.82 1.17 -0.29
N ALA A 175 -12.86 1.97 0.17
CA ALA A 175 -11.66 2.29 -0.57
C ALA A 175 -10.40 2.25 0.32
N LEU A 176 -9.28 1.81 -0.24
CA LEU A 176 -7.97 1.83 0.40
C LEU A 176 -7.02 2.80 -0.31
N ALA A 177 -6.14 3.42 0.47
CA ALA A 177 -5.03 4.24 0.00
C ALA A 177 -3.76 3.88 0.78
N THR A 178 -2.58 4.20 0.24
CA THR A 178 -1.33 4.11 0.99
C THR A 178 -0.56 5.43 0.96
N ASN A 179 0.11 5.76 2.06
CA ASN A 179 1.15 6.77 2.05
C ASN A 179 2.37 6.20 1.32
N ALA A 180 2.66 6.75 0.13
CA ALA A 180 3.77 6.29 -0.68
C ALA A 180 5.14 6.38 0.02
N THR A 181 5.31 7.21 1.05
CA THR A 181 6.59 7.35 1.77
C THR A 181 6.66 6.48 3.02
N THR A 182 5.58 6.38 3.80
CA THR A 182 5.60 5.69 5.11
C THR A 182 5.09 4.24 5.03
N GLY A 183 4.35 3.89 3.98
CA GLY A 183 3.68 2.59 3.86
C GLY A 183 2.45 2.45 4.76
N GLU A 184 2.03 3.51 5.46
CA GLU A 184 0.74 3.51 6.16
C GLU A 184 -0.40 3.28 5.16
N VAL A 185 -1.41 2.52 5.57
CA VAL A 185 -2.61 2.24 4.78
C VAL A 185 -3.80 2.91 5.43
N PHE A 186 -4.62 3.55 4.61
CA PHE A 186 -5.85 4.22 5.02
C PHE A 186 -7.04 3.50 4.40
N LEU A 187 -8.16 3.52 5.10
CA LEU A 187 -9.42 2.92 4.70
C LEU A 187 -10.54 3.95 4.88
N ALA A 188 -11.47 3.98 3.93
CA ALA A 188 -12.77 4.64 4.05
C ALA A 188 -13.86 3.63 3.70
N GLN A 189 -14.88 3.52 4.54
CA GLN A 189 -16.05 2.70 4.29
C GLN A 189 -17.25 3.58 3.94
N TYR A 190 -18.11 3.10 3.05
CA TYR A 190 -19.27 3.80 2.50
C TYR A 190 -20.57 3.00 2.63
N LEU A 191 -20.50 1.68 2.74
CA LEU A 191 -21.64 0.79 2.95
C LEU A 191 -21.29 -0.20 4.05
N SER A 192 -22.24 -0.48 4.95
CA SER A 192 -22.07 -1.47 6.01
C SER A 192 -21.80 -2.87 5.44
N LEU A 193 -20.97 -3.62 6.15
CA LEU A 193 -20.57 -4.97 5.76
C LEU A 193 -21.35 -6.01 6.56
N LYS A 194 -21.35 -7.24 6.05
CA LYS A 194 -22.01 -8.37 6.70
C LYS A 194 -21.05 -9.11 7.61
N HIS A 195 -21.42 -9.22 8.88
CA HIS A 195 -20.69 -9.97 9.89
C HIS A 195 -21.32 -11.37 10.16
N PRO A 196 -20.53 -12.38 10.55
CA PRO A 196 -20.94 -13.79 10.58
C PRO A 196 -21.96 -14.16 11.68
N THR A 197 -22.18 -13.32 12.68
CA THR A 197 -23.07 -13.61 13.81
C THR A 197 -24.01 -12.45 14.10
N GLY A 198 -25.30 -12.63 13.79
CA GLY A 198 -26.33 -11.85 14.47
C GLY A 198 -26.44 -12.35 15.91
N GLY A 199 -26.18 -11.49 16.90
CA GLY A 199 -26.10 -11.92 18.31
C GLY A 199 -26.00 -10.77 19.29
N ALA A 200 -25.51 -11.02 20.52
CA ALA A 200 -25.20 -9.98 21.51
C ALA A 200 -23.70 -9.61 21.55
N SER A 201 -22.93 -10.26 20.68
CA SER A 201 -21.56 -9.89 20.34
C SER A 201 -21.69 -9.01 19.09
N TYR A 202 -21.02 -7.88 19.15
CA TYR A 202 -21.10 -6.76 18.21
C TYR A 202 -19.68 -6.24 17.99
N ASP A 203 -18.72 -7.16 17.89
CA ASP A 203 -17.28 -6.87 17.78
C ASP A 203 -16.55 -7.87 16.87
N GLU A 204 -17.31 -8.61 16.07
CA GLU A 204 -16.80 -9.65 15.20
C GLU A 204 -15.94 -9.06 14.10
N THR A 205 -14.67 -9.40 14.11
CA THR A 205 -13.77 -9.00 13.02
C THR A 205 -13.97 -9.85 11.77
N ILE A 206 -14.18 -9.21 10.63
CA ILE A 206 -13.98 -9.78 9.30
C ILE A 206 -12.74 -9.16 8.64
N THR A 207 -12.18 -9.84 7.64
CA THR A 207 -11.02 -9.35 6.89
C THR A 207 -11.27 -9.46 5.39
N LEU A 208 -10.47 -8.75 4.60
CA LEU A 208 -10.38 -9.09 3.18
C LEU A 208 -9.77 -10.50 3.01
N ALA A 209 -10.04 -11.14 1.88
CA ALA A 209 -9.50 -12.45 1.55
C ALA A 209 -7.97 -12.41 1.40
N SER A 210 -7.32 -13.52 1.73
CA SER A 210 -5.89 -13.68 1.45
C SER A 210 -5.62 -13.59 -0.05
N GLY A 211 -4.57 -12.86 -0.40
CA GLY A 211 -4.13 -12.56 -1.76
C GLY A 211 -4.99 -11.53 -2.48
N ALA A 212 -5.98 -10.92 -1.80
CA ALA A 212 -6.90 -9.99 -2.43
C ALA A 212 -6.26 -8.61 -2.66
N VAL A 213 -5.38 -8.17 -1.74
CA VAL A 213 -4.69 -6.87 -1.82
C VAL A 213 -3.18 -7.06 -1.65
N GLN A 214 -2.43 -6.60 -2.63
CA GLN A 214 -0.98 -6.68 -2.66
C GLN A 214 -0.36 -5.31 -2.41
N MET A 215 0.72 -5.27 -1.64
CA MET A 215 1.54 -4.09 -1.44
C MET A 215 2.93 -4.32 -2.05
N SER A 216 3.45 -3.30 -2.72
CA SER A 216 4.82 -3.27 -3.22
C SER A 216 5.61 -2.16 -2.55
N VAL A 217 6.92 -2.36 -2.47
CA VAL A 217 7.88 -1.34 -2.03
C VAL A 217 9.07 -1.31 -2.98
N THR A 218 9.45 -0.09 -3.38
CA THR A 218 10.63 0.18 -4.20
C THR A 218 11.64 0.95 -3.36
N ARG A 219 12.90 0.50 -3.38
CA ARG A 219 14.05 1.23 -2.85
C ARG A 219 14.77 1.96 -3.99
N THR A 220 15.14 3.21 -3.76
CA THR A 220 15.98 4.04 -4.63
C THR A 220 17.23 4.48 -3.87
N ASP A 221 18.39 4.40 -4.50
CA ASP A 221 19.66 4.87 -3.94
C ASP A 221 20.08 6.27 -4.45
N GLY A 222 21.29 6.68 -4.10
CA GLY A 222 21.77 8.05 -4.24
C GLY A 222 21.91 8.54 -5.68
N ASP A 223 22.17 7.64 -6.64
CA ASP A 223 22.33 7.98 -8.04
C ASP A 223 21.11 7.62 -8.91
N GLY A 224 20.16 6.85 -8.34
CA GLY A 224 18.83 6.63 -8.89
C GLY A 224 18.54 5.20 -9.31
N ASP A 225 19.43 4.26 -9.02
CA ASP A 225 19.17 2.84 -9.17
C ASP A 225 18.05 2.38 -8.24
N THR A 226 17.31 1.34 -8.67
CA THR A 226 16.12 0.87 -7.94
C THR A 226 16.04 -0.64 -7.80
N ALA A 227 15.49 -1.07 -6.67
CA ALA A 227 15.11 -2.45 -6.41
C ALA A 227 13.68 -2.50 -5.88
N THR A 228 12.86 -3.42 -6.35
CA THR A 228 11.44 -3.52 -5.96
C THR A 228 11.11 -4.90 -5.42
N ASP A 229 10.44 -4.93 -4.28
CA ASP A 229 9.75 -6.11 -3.76
C ASP A 229 8.24 -5.90 -3.97
N SER A 230 7.57 -6.89 -4.55
CA SER A 230 6.17 -6.79 -4.95
C SER A 230 5.40 -8.06 -4.60
N GLY A 231 4.08 -7.95 -4.49
CA GLY A 231 3.23 -9.10 -4.22
C GLY A 231 3.15 -9.51 -2.75
N ASN A 232 3.39 -8.56 -1.82
CA ASN A 232 3.20 -8.81 -0.40
C ASN A 232 1.70 -8.73 -0.06
N ASP A 233 1.09 -9.85 0.33
CA ASP A 233 -0.36 -9.95 0.62
C ASP A 233 -0.73 -9.27 1.95
N ILE A 234 -1.47 -8.16 1.89
CA ILE A 234 -1.95 -7.44 3.07
C ILE A 234 -3.45 -7.65 3.33
N GLY A 235 -4.13 -8.53 2.59
CA GLY A 235 -5.60 -8.66 2.67
C GLY A 235 -6.09 -8.96 4.09
N LEU A 236 -5.44 -9.90 4.78
CA LEU A 236 -5.78 -10.26 6.17
C LEU A 236 -5.40 -9.19 7.21
N LEU A 237 -4.65 -8.16 6.81
CA LEU A 237 -4.30 -7.02 7.66
C LEU A 237 -5.30 -5.86 7.53
N VAL A 238 -6.26 -5.95 6.61
CA VAL A 238 -7.39 -5.03 6.48
C VAL A 238 -8.58 -5.66 7.19
N LYS A 239 -9.06 -5.00 8.24
CA LYS A 239 -10.04 -5.54 9.18
C LYS A 239 -11.22 -4.59 9.36
N PHE A 240 -12.40 -5.17 9.50
CA PHE A 240 -13.64 -4.47 9.80
C PHE A 240 -14.26 -5.14 11.02
N ASP A 241 -14.67 -4.38 12.01
CA ASP A 241 -15.40 -4.88 13.17
C ASP A 241 -16.86 -4.44 13.10
N ASP A 242 -17.75 -5.37 13.48
CA ASP A 242 -19.19 -5.18 13.47
C ASP A 242 -19.61 -4.02 14.36
N ASP A 243 -20.59 -3.23 13.92
CA ASP A 243 -21.31 -2.33 14.82
C ASP A 243 -22.49 -3.05 15.45
N GLY A 244 -22.65 -2.86 16.76
CA GLY A 244 -23.88 -3.33 17.41
C GLY A 244 -25.08 -2.50 16.97
N PRO A 245 -26.31 -3.02 17.10
CA PRO A 245 -27.52 -2.25 16.89
C PRO A 245 -27.50 -0.95 17.70
N THR A 246 -27.81 0.18 17.05
CA THR A 246 -27.89 1.50 17.68
C THR A 246 -29.32 2.06 17.76
#